data_AF-K4LXC3-F1
#
_entry.id   AF-K4LXC3-F1
#
_cell.length_a   1.000
_cell.length_b   1.000
_cell.length_c   1.000
_cell.angle_alpha   90.00
_cell.angle_beta   90.00
_cell.angle_gamma   90.00
#
_symmetry.space_group_name_H-M   'P 1'
#
loop_
_entity.id
_entity.type
_entity.pdbx_description
1 polymer ?
#
loop_
_entity_poly.entity_id
_entity_poly.type
_entity_poly.pdbx_seq_one_letter_code
_entity_poly.pdbx_strand_id
1 'polypeptide(L)'
;MNAAERTVDGLNAERDRRKDLEGLKEELAQRAAKFLGDGRSKPGGMGYSQIRNLVSLTQTASSVLEIEAFIDYQMGRDNDYKSWRCSVGDRPFGEALKDEIEAIEELALKKRKDDRKFVLLCLTYYFGYLAWRAKYLEYAGSKKTGKEGSGRRGRRR
;
A
#
# COMPACT_ATOMS: atom_id res chain seq x y z
N MET A 1 2.80 28.46 -27.84
CA MET A 1 2.83 27.00 -27.69
C MET A 1 1.63 26.38 -28.38
N ASN A 2 1.87 25.55 -29.39
CA ASN A 2 0.80 24.84 -30.10
C ASN A 2 0.41 23.54 -29.37
N ALA A 3 -0.68 22.89 -29.78
CA ALA A 3 -1.18 21.67 -29.14
C ALA A 3 -0.23 20.46 -29.27
N ALA A 4 0.58 20.40 -30.33
CA ALA A 4 1.55 19.33 -30.56
C ALA A 4 2.73 19.44 -29.60
N GLU A 5 3.23 20.65 -29.33
CA GLU A 5 4.30 20.92 -28.35
C GLU A 5 3.88 20.50 -26.94
N ARG A 6 2.65 20.87 -26.52
CA ARG A 6 2.10 20.46 -25.21
C ARG A 6 1.98 18.94 -25.05
N THR A 7 1.71 18.23 -26.15
CA THR A 7 1.57 16.77 -26.16
C THR A 7 2.93 16.11 -26.01
N VAL A 8 3.94 16.59 -26.74
CA VAL A 8 5.32 16.07 -26.68
C VAL A 8 5.94 16.32 -25.31
N ASP A 9 5.75 17.51 -24.73
CA ASP A 9 6.23 17.85 -23.38
C ASP A 9 5.58 16.96 -22.31
N GLY A 10 4.28 16.68 -22.43
CA GLY A 10 3.57 15.76 -21.55
C GLY A 10 4.12 14.33 -21.61
N LEU A 11 4.40 13.82 -22.81
CA LEU A 11 4.97 12.48 -23.01
C LEU A 11 6.39 12.36 -22.47
N ASN A 12 7.23 13.39 -22.67
CA ASN A 12 8.57 13.42 -22.13
C ASN A 12 8.55 13.45 -20.59
N ALA A 13 7.70 14.29 -20.00
CA ALA A 13 7.54 14.35 -18.55
C ALA A 13 7.10 13.00 -17.95
N GLU A 14 6.19 12.28 -18.63
CA GLU A 14 5.75 10.94 -18.20
C GLU A 14 6.85 9.89 -18.31
N ARG A 15 7.64 9.92 -19.39
CA ARG A 15 8.81 9.05 -19.55
C ARG A 15 9.84 9.28 -18.44
N ASP A 16 10.09 10.54 -18.10
CA ASP A 16 11.06 10.90 -17.07
C ASP A 16 10.58 10.45 -15.68
N ARG A 17 9.29 10.62 -15.36
CA ARG A 17 8.69 10.04 -14.13
C ARG A 17 8.91 8.54 -14.05
N ARG A 18 8.68 7.82 -15.15
CA ARG A 18 8.87 6.36 -15.17
C ARG A 18 10.32 5.99 -14.90
N LYS A 19 11.27 6.69 -15.51
CA LYS A 19 12.70 6.45 -15.28
C LYS A 19 13.08 6.70 -13.82
N ASP A 20 12.61 7.79 -13.23
CA ASP A 20 12.86 8.10 -11.82
C ASP A 20 12.19 7.07 -10.89
N LEU A 21 10.99 6.61 -11.23
CA LEU A 21 10.28 5.56 -10.50
C LEU A 21 11.05 4.24 -10.51
N GLU A 22 11.62 3.82 -11.64
CA GLU A 22 12.44 2.60 -11.70
C GLU A 22 13.54 2.63 -10.65
N GLY A 23 14.17 3.79 -10.43
CA GLY A 23 15.20 3.97 -9.40
C GLY A 23 14.71 3.90 -7.96
N LEU A 24 13.40 4.00 -7.71
CA LEU A 24 12.80 3.95 -6.37
C LEU A 24 12.05 2.64 -6.08
N LYS A 25 11.73 1.83 -7.10
CA LYS A 25 10.89 0.62 -6.94
C LYS A 25 11.38 -0.33 -5.86
N GLU A 26 12.69 -0.56 -5.79
CA GLU A 26 13.26 -1.46 -4.78
C GLU A 26 13.07 -0.92 -3.37
N GLU A 27 13.33 0.38 -3.15
CA GLU A 27 13.10 1.03 -1.85
C GLU A 27 11.62 0.99 -1.45
N LEU A 28 10.70 1.28 -2.38
CA LEU A 28 9.26 1.19 -2.14
C LEU A 28 8.83 -0.24 -1.76
N ALA A 29 9.36 -1.25 -2.45
CA ALA A 29 9.08 -2.65 -2.15
C ALA A 29 9.63 -3.06 -0.77
N GLN A 30 10.85 -2.64 -0.44
CA GLN A 30 11.45 -2.89 0.88
C GLN A 30 10.66 -2.23 2.00
N ARG A 31 10.22 -0.97 1.83
CA ARG A 31 9.35 -0.27 2.80
C ARG A 31 8.04 -1.03 3.01
N ALA A 32 7.35 -1.41 1.93
CA ALA A 32 6.12 -2.19 2.03
C ALA A 32 6.32 -3.54 2.72
N ALA A 33 7.44 -4.22 2.46
CA ALA A 33 7.79 -5.49 3.09
C ALA A 33 8.05 -5.31 4.60
N LYS A 34 8.76 -4.25 5.00
CA LYS A 34 9.05 -3.91 6.41
C LYS A 34 7.80 -3.48 7.17
N PHE A 35 6.89 -2.74 6.52
CA PHE A 35 5.66 -2.25 7.15
C PHE A 35 4.77 -3.38 7.69
N LEU A 36 4.61 -4.46 6.91
CA LEU A 36 3.98 -5.73 7.32
C LEU A 36 5.02 -6.84 7.56
N GLY A 37 6.19 -6.45 8.04
CA GLY A 37 7.38 -7.27 8.26
C GLY A 37 7.71 -7.44 9.74
N ASP A 38 8.98 -7.73 10.04
CA ASP A 38 9.51 -8.10 11.36
C ASP A 38 8.83 -7.36 12.54
N GLY A 39 8.14 -8.11 13.39
CA GLY A 39 7.47 -7.61 14.60
C GLY A 39 6.10 -6.96 14.39
N ARG A 40 5.68 -6.67 13.15
CA ARG A 40 4.37 -6.07 12.83
C ARG A 40 3.44 -7.08 12.17
N SER A 41 2.51 -7.61 12.95
CA SER A 41 1.49 -8.52 12.43
C SER A 41 0.44 -7.74 11.63
N LYS A 42 0.12 -8.21 10.42
CA LYS A 42 -1.01 -7.70 9.63
C LYS A 42 -2.30 -7.80 10.48
N PRO A 43 -3.10 -6.73 10.61
CA PRO A 43 -4.38 -6.85 11.30
C PRO A 43 -5.26 -7.93 10.68
N GLY A 44 -5.97 -8.70 11.51
CA GLY A 44 -6.78 -9.83 11.05
C GLY A 44 -7.91 -9.41 10.09
N GLY A 45 -8.48 -8.23 10.31
CA GLY A 45 -9.48 -7.62 9.44
C GLY A 45 -8.91 -6.77 8.31
N MET A 46 -7.58 -6.67 8.17
CA MET A 46 -6.93 -5.91 7.09
C MET A 46 -6.58 -6.82 5.92
N GLY A 47 -7.40 -6.81 4.87
CA GLY A 47 -7.32 -7.70 3.72
C GLY A 47 -6.64 -7.10 2.49
N TYR A 48 -6.28 -7.95 1.53
CA TYR A 48 -5.83 -7.54 0.19
C TYR A 48 -6.75 -6.50 -0.47
N SER A 49 -8.07 -6.68 -0.36
CA SER A 49 -9.06 -5.80 -1.00
C SER A 49 -9.02 -4.37 -0.47
N GLN A 50 -8.85 -4.17 0.84
CA GLN A 50 -8.79 -2.84 1.44
C GLN A 50 -7.52 -2.08 1.02
N ILE A 51 -6.37 -2.76 0.92
CA ILE A 51 -5.14 -2.13 0.42
C ILE A 51 -5.25 -1.87 -1.09
N ARG A 52 -5.90 -2.76 -1.85
CA ARG A 52 -6.16 -2.53 -3.29
C ARG A 52 -7.03 -1.30 -3.52
N ASN A 53 -7.96 -0.97 -2.62
CA ASN A 53 -8.73 0.26 -2.71
C ASN A 53 -7.83 1.50 -2.65
N LEU A 54 -6.75 1.47 -1.85
CA LEU A 54 -5.77 2.56 -1.82
C LEU A 54 -5.05 2.71 -3.17
N VAL A 55 -4.67 1.60 -3.81
CA VAL A 55 -4.08 1.63 -5.17
C VAL A 55 -5.01 2.32 -6.16
N SER A 56 -6.30 2.00 -6.12
CA SER A 56 -7.28 2.65 -6.99
C SER A 56 -7.46 4.14 -6.63
N LEU A 57 -7.46 4.47 -5.34
CA LEU A 57 -7.58 5.85 -4.88
C LEU A 57 -6.39 6.70 -5.34
N THR A 58 -5.14 6.20 -5.25
CA THR A 58 -3.96 6.98 -5.67
C THR A 58 -3.90 7.23 -7.16
N GLN A 59 -4.54 6.39 -7.97
CA GLN A 59 -4.64 6.58 -9.42
C GLN A 59 -5.61 7.70 -9.82
N THR A 60 -6.58 8.01 -8.95
CA THR A 60 -7.62 9.02 -9.21
C THR A 60 -7.50 10.26 -8.34
N ALA A 61 -6.73 10.20 -7.25
CA ALA A 61 -6.57 11.30 -6.31
C ALA A 61 -5.86 12.49 -6.97
N SER A 62 -6.20 13.70 -6.52
CA SER A 62 -5.49 14.92 -6.94
C SER A 62 -4.39 15.34 -5.95
N SER A 63 -4.40 14.77 -4.74
CA SER A 63 -3.47 15.11 -3.66
C SER A 63 -3.30 13.97 -2.66
N VAL A 64 -2.21 14.02 -1.88
CA VAL A 64 -1.97 13.10 -0.75
C VAL A 64 -3.04 13.24 0.33
N LEU A 65 -3.53 14.47 0.56
CA LEU A 65 -4.58 14.77 1.53
C LEU A 65 -5.87 13.98 1.30
N GLU A 66 -6.24 13.68 0.04
CA GLU A 66 -7.41 12.83 -0.26
C GLU A 66 -7.22 11.39 0.21
N ILE A 67 -5.98 10.88 0.15
CA ILE A 67 -5.63 9.54 0.60
C ILE A 67 -5.68 9.49 2.13
N GLU A 68 -5.12 10.49 2.80
CA GLU A 68 -5.15 10.60 4.27
C GLU A 68 -6.57 10.75 4.80
N ALA A 69 -7.39 11.62 4.18
CA ALA A 69 -8.79 11.78 4.56
C ALA A 69 -9.59 10.48 4.38
N PHE A 70 -9.28 9.70 3.34
CA PHE A 70 -9.87 8.37 3.18
C PHE A 70 -9.46 7.43 4.32
N ILE A 71 -8.18 7.44 4.74
CA ILE A 71 -7.70 6.63 5.86
C ILE A 71 -8.40 7.03 7.16
N ASP A 72 -8.51 8.33 7.44
CA ASP A 72 -9.20 8.85 8.62
C ASP A 72 -10.67 8.42 8.64
N TYR A 73 -11.34 8.50 7.49
CA TYR A 73 -12.71 8.00 7.33
C TYR A 73 -12.82 6.49 7.59
N GLN A 74 -11.91 5.69 7.05
CA GLN A 74 -11.89 4.25 7.26
C GLN A 74 -11.63 3.89 8.72
N MET A 75 -10.74 4.62 9.40
CA MET A 75 -10.53 4.50 10.84
C MET A 75 -11.80 4.82 11.61
N GLY A 76 -12.46 5.95 11.32
CA GLY A 76 -13.71 6.34 11.98
C GLY A 76 -14.84 5.31 11.82
N ARG A 77 -14.82 4.50 10.76
CA ARG A 77 -15.78 3.42 10.50
C ARG A 77 -15.43 2.07 11.11
N ASP A 78 -14.18 1.85 11.53
CA ASP A 78 -13.72 0.58 12.10
C ASP A 78 -14.12 0.47 13.57
N ASN A 79 -15.42 0.23 13.82
CA ASN A 79 -15.99 0.11 15.16
C ASN A 79 -15.45 -1.10 15.94
N ASP A 80 -15.00 -2.13 15.22
CA ASP A 80 -14.54 -3.39 15.78
C ASP A 80 -13.04 -3.42 16.07
N TYR A 81 -12.28 -2.39 15.68
CA TYR A 81 -10.82 -2.29 15.86
C TYR A 81 -10.05 -3.49 15.26
N LYS A 82 -10.61 -4.11 14.22
CA LYS A 82 -10.04 -5.31 13.59
C LYS A 82 -9.24 -4.99 12.34
N SER A 83 -9.37 -3.78 11.79
CA SER A 83 -8.77 -3.39 10.51
C SER A 83 -7.92 -2.13 10.65
N TRP A 84 -8.47 -0.96 10.33
CA TRP A 84 -7.77 0.32 10.28
C TRP A 84 -7.39 0.87 11.66
N ARG A 85 -8.18 0.59 12.70
CA ARG A 85 -7.89 0.99 14.08
C ARG A 85 -7.15 -0.08 14.87
N CYS A 86 -6.91 -1.25 14.27
CA CYS A 86 -6.14 -2.30 14.91
C CYS A 86 -4.69 -1.85 15.11
N SER A 87 -4.14 -2.10 16.30
CA SER A 87 -2.76 -1.72 16.60
C SER A 87 -1.76 -2.56 15.80
N VAL A 88 -0.78 -1.89 15.20
CA VAL A 88 0.40 -2.50 14.58
C VAL A 88 1.63 -1.87 15.21
N GLY A 89 2.28 -2.61 16.11
CA GLY A 89 3.21 -2.02 17.07
C GLY A 89 2.46 -1.14 18.06
N ASP A 90 2.90 0.10 18.24
CA ASP A 90 2.38 1.04 19.25
C ASP A 90 1.31 2.00 18.72
N ARG A 91 0.90 1.88 17.45
CA ARG A 91 -0.04 2.81 16.80
C ARG A 91 -1.15 2.07 16.04
N PRO A 92 -2.32 2.69 15.84
CA PRO A 92 -3.33 2.19 14.91
C PRO A 92 -2.74 2.02 13.50
N PHE A 93 -3.17 0.99 12.77
CA PHE A 93 -2.72 0.70 11.42
C PHE A 93 -2.81 1.90 10.48
N GLY A 94 -3.95 2.62 10.51
CA GLY A 94 -4.15 3.81 9.68
C GLY A 94 -3.16 4.93 9.97
N GLU A 95 -2.87 5.23 11.24
CA GLU A 95 -1.86 6.24 11.61
C GLU A 95 -0.46 5.82 11.18
N ALA A 96 -0.09 4.56 11.43
CA ALA A 96 1.19 4.03 10.98
C ALA A 96 1.34 4.08 9.45
N LEU A 97 0.23 3.92 8.71
CA LEU A 97 0.22 4.03 7.26
C LEU A 97 0.37 5.48 6.79
N LYS A 98 -0.20 6.46 7.51
CA LYS A 98 -0.02 7.89 7.24
C LYS A 98 1.44 8.30 7.41
N ASP A 99 2.12 7.82 8.47
CA ASP A 99 3.57 8.04 8.65
C ASP A 99 4.39 7.53 7.44
N GLU A 100 4.02 6.36 6.88
CA GLU A 100 4.68 5.84 5.68
C GLU A 100 4.36 6.64 4.41
N ILE A 101 3.13 7.16 4.29
CA ILE A 101 2.74 8.04 3.17
C ILE A 101 3.60 9.30 3.17
N GLU A 102 3.75 9.95 4.33
CA GLU A 102 4.60 11.13 4.50
C GLU A 102 6.06 10.82 4.11
N ALA A 103 6.60 9.70 4.59
CA ALA A 103 7.97 9.30 4.25
C ALA A 103 8.17 9.03 2.75
N ILE A 104 7.16 8.50 2.05
CA ILE A 104 7.20 8.27 0.61
C ILE A 104 7.06 9.59 -0.16
N GLU A 105 6.21 10.50 0.31
CA GLU A 105 6.09 11.84 -0.25
C GLU A 105 7.43 12.57 -0.17
N GLU A 106 8.09 12.58 0.99
CA GLU A 106 9.43 13.16 1.13
C GLU A 106 10.45 12.53 0.18
N LEU A 107 10.45 11.20 0.07
CA LEU A 107 11.35 10.46 -0.83
C LEU A 107 11.12 10.88 -2.30
N ALA A 108 9.86 10.95 -2.72
CA ALA A 108 9.49 11.34 -4.07
C ALA A 108 9.85 12.81 -4.35
N LEU A 109 9.61 13.72 -3.40
CA LEU A 109 9.92 15.14 -3.53
C LEU A 109 11.43 15.42 -3.52
N LYS A 110 12.24 14.61 -2.83
CA LYS A 110 13.72 14.64 -2.94
C LYS A 110 14.18 14.30 -4.36
N LYS A 111 13.45 13.43 -5.06
CA LYS A 111 13.77 13.02 -6.43
C LYS A 111 13.24 14.01 -7.47
N ARG A 112 11.98 14.42 -7.35
CA ARG A 112 11.31 15.40 -8.22
C ARG A 112 10.56 16.42 -7.37
N LYS A 113 11.20 17.56 -7.15
CA LYS A 113 10.61 18.65 -6.36
C LYS A 113 9.30 19.14 -6.99
N ASP A 114 8.29 19.35 -6.15
CA ASP A 114 6.98 19.89 -6.52
C ASP A 114 6.16 19.06 -7.54
N ASP A 115 6.58 17.82 -7.86
CA ASP A 115 5.84 16.95 -8.79
C ASP A 115 4.86 16.03 -8.07
N ARG A 116 3.68 16.57 -7.75
CA ARG A 116 2.59 15.81 -7.10
C ARG A 116 2.17 14.56 -7.86
N LYS A 117 2.24 14.56 -9.20
CA LYS A 117 1.90 13.37 -10.01
C LYS A 117 2.92 12.26 -9.77
N PHE A 118 4.19 12.62 -9.60
CA PHE A 118 5.23 11.66 -9.28
C PHE A 118 5.07 11.09 -7.86
N VAL A 119 4.66 11.91 -6.88
CA VAL A 119 4.32 11.44 -5.51
C VAL A 119 3.20 10.40 -5.56
N LEU A 120 2.08 10.72 -6.22
CA LEU A 120 0.94 9.80 -6.35
C LEU A 120 1.31 8.52 -7.10
N LEU A 121 2.18 8.61 -8.11
CA LEU A 121 2.72 7.45 -8.81
C LEU A 121 3.55 6.56 -7.88
N CYS A 122 4.43 7.13 -7.06
CA CYS A 122 5.20 6.38 -6.06
C CYS A 122 4.30 5.68 -5.05
N LEU A 123 3.29 6.39 -4.52
CA LEU A 123 2.30 5.83 -3.59
C LEU A 123 1.49 4.69 -4.24
N THR A 124 1.11 4.82 -5.52
CA THR A 124 0.44 3.76 -6.28
C THR A 124 1.27 2.47 -6.30
N TYR A 125 2.57 2.59 -6.55
CA TYR A 125 3.48 1.43 -6.56
C TYR A 125 3.70 0.86 -5.16
N TYR A 126 3.91 1.73 -4.15
CA TYR A 126 4.02 1.31 -2.76
C TYR A 126 2.81 0.51 -2.30
N PHE A 127 1.58 1.03 -2.49
CA PHE A 127 0.37 0.30 -2.14
C PHE A 127 0.19 -0.97 -2.95
N GLY A 128 0.68 -1.01 -4.20
CA GLY A 128 0.73 -2.23 -5.01
C GLY A 128 1.59 -3.32 -4.36
N TYR A 129 2.82 -2.96 -3.95
CA TYR A 129 3.71 -3.88 -3.23
C TYR A 129 3.12 -4.30 -1.88
N LEU A 130 2.54 -3.35 -1.15
CA LEU A 130 1.91 -3.62 0.14
C LEU A 130 0.71 -4.56 0.01
N ALA A 131 -0.10 -4.40 -1.04
CA ALA A 131 -1.21 -5.29 -1.33
C ALA A 131 -0.71 -6.71 -1.62
N TRP A 132 0.33 -6.87 -2.43
CA TRP A 132 0.93 -8.18 -2.65
C TRP A 132 1.51 -8.80 -1.38
N ARG A 133 2.12 -7.99 -0.51
CA ARG A 133 2.60 -8.44 0.79
C ARG A 133 1.46 -8.94 1.67
N ALA A 134 0.36 -8.19 1.78
CA ALA A 134 -0.82 -8.60 2.52
C ALA A 134 -1.42 -9.91 1.98
N LYS A 135 -1.53 -10.03 0.65
CA LYS A 135 -1.99 -11.25 -0.02
C LYS A 135 -1.09 -12.45 0.29
N TYR A 136 0.23 -12.27 0.24
CA TYR A 136 1.18 -13.31 0.60
C TYR A 136 0.99 -13.79 2.05
N LEU A 137 0.81 -12.87 3.00
CA LEU A 137 0.59 -13.22 4.41
C LEU A 137 -0.72 -13.99 4.63
N GLU A 138 -1.77 -13.67 3.88
CA GLU A 138 -3.04 -14.43 3.88
C GLU A 138 -2.85 -15.87 3.42
N TYR A 139 -2.14 -16.09 2.30
CA TYR A 139 -1.83 -17.43 1.81
C TYR A 139 -0.89 -18.19 2.75
N ALA A 140 0.13 -17.53 3.29
CA ALA A 140 1.08 -18.14 4.21
C ALA A 140 0.42 -18.55 5.53
N GLY A 141 -0.49 -17.73 6.07
CA GLY A 141 -1.29 -18.06 7.24
C GLY A 141 -2.25 -19.23 6.98
N SER A 142 -2.92 -19.25 5.83
CA SER A 142 -3.87 -20.31 5.46
C SER A 142 -3.21 -21.70 5.30
N LYS A 143 -1.93 -21.76 4.92
CA LYS A 143 -1.20 -23.03 4.84
C LYS A 143 -0.83 -23.63 6.19
N LYS A 144 -0.74 -22.83 7.26
CA LYS A 144 -0.42 -23.33 8.61
C LYS A 144 -1.60 -24.06 9.26
N THR A 145 -2.84 -23.64 8.99
CA THR A 145 -4.04 -24.26 9.56
C THR A 145 -4.48 -25.55 8.85
N GLY A 146 -3.98 -25.84 7.64
CA GLY A 146 -4.36 -27.02 6.85
C GLY A 146 -3.63 -28.33 7.18
N LYS A 147 -2.60 -28.32 8.05
CA LYS A 147 -1.74 -29.51 8.28
C LYS A 147 -2.13 -30.38 9.49
N GLU A 148 -3.07 -29.97 10.33
CA GLU A 148 -3.45 -30.72 11.55
C GLU A 148 -4.79 -31.48 11.43
N GLY A 149 -5.51 -31.40 10.30
CA GLY A 149 -6.88 -31.92 10.18
C GLY A 149 -7.10 -33.24 9.42
N SER A 150 -6.08 -33.86 8.83
CA SER A 150 -6.25 -35.07 7.99
C SER A 150 -5.73 -36.33 8.69
N GLY A 151 -6.40 -36.75 9.75
CA GLY A 151 -5.95 -37.91 10.53
C GLY A 151 -6.99 -38.47 11.49
N ARG A 152 -8.27 -38.57 11.10
CA ARG A 152 -9.27 -39.42 11.78
C ARG A 152 -10.58 -39.46 10.97
N ARG A 153 -10.65 -40.29 9.94
CA ARG A 153 -11.93 -40.92 9.54
C ARG A 153 -11.82 -42.40 9.82
N GLY A 154 -12.55 -42.80 10.85
CA GLY A 154 -12.53 -44.13 11.43
C GLY A 154 -12.98 -45.19 10.44
N ARG A 155 -12.26 -46.32 10.49
CA ARG A 155 -12.84 -47.64 10.27
C ARG A 155 -14.06 -47.78 11.18
N ARG A 156 -15.25 -47.86 10.60
CA ARG A 156 -16.37 -48.57 11.24
C ARG A 156 -16.57 -49.88 10.48
N ARG A 157 -16.69 -50.92 11.30
CA ARG A 157 -16.90 -52.33 10.97
C ARG A 157 -18.21 -52.53 10.22
#